data_AF-A0A3N5KWD7-F1
#
_entry.id   AF-A0A3N5KWD7-F1
#
_cell.length_a   1.000
_cell.length_b   1.000
_cell.length_c   1.000
_cell.angle_alpha   90.00
_cell.angle_beta   90.00
_cell.angle_gamma   90.00
#
_symmetry.space_group_name_H-M   'P 1'
#
loop_
_entity.id
_entity.type
_entity.pdbx_description
1 polymer ?
#
loop_
_entity_poly.entity_id
_entity_poly.type
_entity_poly.pdbx_seq_one_letter_code
_entity_poly.pdbx_strand_id
1 'polypeptide(L)'
;MFKISKFLLFLLFPASLLFAQQDSALLEKIKNIDVSLTSLEEVDEDLYEVSVSFQSFYDELAADGEWIQISKEEINEDLLEGEGQSFSGFMQNDDEGVFIWKPAINKDADWHPFTNGKWVYTNQGWLWASDYKWGWAAYHYGRWWNSKNYGWVWLPGYVWAPAWVSWRISDEHIGWVPLSPKAKWKPEDGITTDNYNYKNKEADWVFVKKSDFDNDITKANIIDRKQNKELIKNSKKVLEIKKENSRMVNRGPDVNDIKKHTGRDIKEKIIDYKYQRNKPSIGINDVKLFKENFKKYEKDAKGKVNNLDKPKKYKKSLKIKMMLKKKFKERKNKKVQNK
;
A
#
# COMPACT_ATOMS: atom_id res chain seq x y z
N MET A 1 7.70 -93.51 -20.30
CA MET A 1 6.30 -93.14 -20.55
C MET A 1 5.95 -91.98 -19.62
N PHE A 2 5.32 -90.93 -20.15
CA PHE A 2 4.78 -89.73 -19.48
C PHE A 2 5.70 -88.53 -19.13
N LYS A 3 5.22 -87.36 -19.57
CA LYS A 3 5.75 -85.98 -19.48
C LYS A 3 5.51 -85.34 -18.10
N ILE A 4 6.16 -84.19 -17.86
CA ILE A 4 5.77 -82.94 -17.13
C ILE A 4 7.09 -82.31 -16.62
N SER A 5 7.41 -81.02 -16.63
CA SER A 5 6.94 -79.77 -17.24
C SER A 5 8.08 -78.74 -17.03
N LYS A 6 8.15 -77.71 -17.88
CA LYS A 6 9.14 -76.62 -17.83
C LYS A 6 9.02 -75.77 -16.55
N PHE A 7 10.16 -75.40 -15.97
CA PHE A 7 10.31 -74.19 -15.15
C PHE A 7 11.63 -73.52 -15.54
N LEU A 8 11.55 -72.37 -16.20
CA LEU A 8 12.72 -71.52 -16.50
C LEU A 8 12.61 -70.28 -15.61
N LEU A 9 13.62 -70.09 -14.78
CA LEU A 9 13.76 -68.99 -13.82
C LEU A 9 14.17 -67.71 -14.59
N PHE A 10 13.34 -66.66 -14.57
CA PHE A 10 13.72 -65.33 -15.07
C PHE A 10 14.22 -64.47 -13.90
N LEU A 11 15.48 -64.05 -13.98
CA LEU A 11 16.09 -63.04 -13.12
C LEU A 11 15.50 -61.66 -13.48
N LEU A 12 14.76 -61.04 -12.55
CA LEU A 12 14.32 -59.64 -12.62
C LEU A 12 15.29 -58.76 -11.82
N PHE A 13 16.01 -57.89 -12.50
CA PHE A 13 16.74 -56.76 -11.91
C PHE A 13 15.74 -55.74 -11.31
N PRO A 14 15.98 -55.17 -10.12
CA PRO A 14 15.06 -54.22 -9.54
C PRO A 14 15.22 -52.82 -10.17
N ALA A 15 14.21 -52.41 -10.95
CA ALA A 15 14.05 -51.07 -11.52
C ALA A 15 13.65 -50.00 -10.47
N SER A 16 14.05 -50.15 -9.21
CA SER A 16 13.59 -49.31 -8.10
C SER A 16 14.57 -48.19 -7.70
N LEU A 17 15.82 -48.19 -8.19
CA LEU A 17 16.78 -47.13 -7.86
C LEU A 17 16.80 -45.93 -8.82
N LEU A 18 16.29 -46.06 -10.04
CA LEU A 18 16.31 -44.98 -11.04
C LEU A 18 15.12 -44.01 -10.93
N PHE A 19 14.03 -44.39 -10.26
CA PHE A 19 12.88 -43.49 -10.06
C PHE A 19 13.07 -42.51 -8.89
N ALA A 20 13.77 -42.92 -7.83
CA ALA A 20 13.93 -42.07 -6.64
C ALA A 20 14.78 -40.80 -6.88
N GLN A 21 15.76 -40.86 -7.80
CA GLN A 21 16.66 -39.74 -8.07
C GLN A 21 16.06 -38.70 -9.03
N GLN A 22 15.20 -39.11 -9.96
CA GLN A 22 14.50 -38.21 -10.89
C GLN A 22 13.45 -37.37 -10.15
N ASP A 23 12.75 -37.97 -9.17
CA ASP A 23 11.74 -37.31 -8.37
C ASP A 23 12.34 -36.22 -7.47
N SER A 24 13.52 -36.42 -6.89
CA SER A 24 14.17 -35.40 -6.06
C SER A 24 14.54 -34.14 -6.83
N ALA A 25 15.00 -34.27 -8.08
CA ALA A 25 15.38 -33.12 -8.92
C ALA A 25 14.15 -32.37 -9.47
N LEU A 26 13.06 -33.08 -9.74
CA LEU A 26 11.77 -32.48 -10.06
C LEU A 26 11.16 -31.77 -8.85
N LEU A 27 11.21 -32.38 -7.66
CA LEU A 27 10.72 -31.78 -6.41
C LEU A 27 11.52 -30.54 -6.00
N GLU A 28 12.84 -30.51 -6.26
CA GLU A 28 13.68 -29.33 -6.02
C GLU A 28 13.38 -28.20 -7.02
N LYS A 29 13.09 -28.54 -8.28
CA LYS A 29 12.57 -27.58 -9.27
C LYS A 29 11.17 -27.08 -8.91
N ILE A 30 10.28 -27.94 -8.39
CA ILE A 30 8.92 -27.57 -7.96
C ILE A 30 8.93 -26.73 -6.68
N LYS A 31 9.87 -26.95 -5.75
CA LYS A 31 10.04 -26.12 -4.54
C LYS A 31 10.27 -24.64 -4.83
N ASN A 32 10.84 -24.32 -6.00
CA ASN A 32 11.11 -22.96 -6.45
C ASN A 32 10.03 -22.41 -7.40
N ILE A 33 8.99 -23.20 -7.70
CA ILE A 33 7.81 -22.72 -8.42
C ILE A 33 6.75 -22.40 -7.37
N ASP A 34 6.62 -21.11 -7.06
CA ASP A 34 5.48 -20.58 -6.33
C ASP A 34 4.23 -20.69 -7.22
N VAL A 35 3.66 -21.89 -7.31
CA VAL A 35 2.34 -22.09 -7.92
C VAL A 35 1.30 -21.69 -6.88
N SER A 36 1.12 -20.39 -6.73
CA SER A 36 -0.12 -19.83 -6.20
C SER A 36 -1.25 -20.12 -7.21
N LEU A 37 -1.77 -21.36 -7.18
CA LEU A 37 -3.01 -21.73 -7.85
C LEU A 37 -4.20 -21.17 -7.04
N THR A 38 -4.30 -19.86 -7.05
CA THR A 38 -5.56 -19.13 -7.00
C THR A 38 -5.57 -18.31 -8.28
N SER A 39 -6.48 -18.69 -9.18
CA SER A 39 -6.88 -17.94 -10.36
C SER A 39 -6.76 -16.44 -10.12
N LEU A 40 -6.06 -15.75 -11.02
CA LEU A 40 -5.97 -14.28 -11.16
C LEU A 40 -7.15 -13.54 -10.50
N GLU A 41 -7.05 -13.25 -9.20
CA GLU A 41 -7.96 -12.30 -8.59
C GLU A 41 -7.50 -10.94 -9.10
N GLU A 42 -8.37 -10.31 -9.89
CA GLU A 42 -8.35 -8.86 -10.09
C GLU A 42 -8.03 -8.23 -8.75
N VAL A 43 -6.96 -7.43 -8.71
CA VAL A 43 -6.62 -6.71 -7.48
C VAL A 43 -7.65 -5.60 -7.42
N ASP A 44 -8.87 -5.90 -7.01
CA ASP A 44 -9.88 -4.89 -6.74
C ASP A 44 -9.52 -4.31 -5.38
N GLU A 45 -8.65 -3.28 -5.34
CA GLU A 45 -8.34 -2.60 -4.08
C GLU A 45 -9.53 -1.73 -3.68
N ASP A 46 -10.34 -2.24 -2.74
CA ASP A 46 -11.25 -1.40 -1.99
C ASP A 46 -10.62 -1.00 -0.65
N LEU A 47 -10.22 0.26 -0.54
CA LEU A 47 -9.66 0.84 0.69
C LEU A 47 -10.64 0.81 1.88
N TYR A 48 -11.91 0.55 1.61
CA TYR A 48 -12.97 0.43 2.62
C TYR A 48 -13.43 -1.02 2.79
N GLU A 49 -12.72 -1.99 2.21
CA GLU A 49 -13.06 -3.40 2.32
C GLU A 49 -13.00 -3.84 3.78
N VAL A 50 -14.15 -4.28 4.28
CA VAL A 50 -14.35 -4.71 5.65
C VAL A 50 -14.06 -6.20 5.85
N SER A 51 -13.91 -6.96 4.76
CA SER A 51 -13.53 -8.37 4.81
C SER A 51 -12.03 -8.60 4.91
N VAL A 52 -11.21 -7.57 5.11
CA VAL A 52 -9.77 -7.74 5.35
C VAL A 52 -9.40 -7.42 6.80
N SER A 53 -8.63 -8.30 7.41
CA SER A 53 -8.08 -8.11 8.75
C SER A 53 -6.90 -7.15 8.75
N PHE A 54 -7.06 -5.97 9.35
CA PHE A 54 -5.97 -5.01 9.58
C PHE A 54 -5.35 -5.12 10.97
N GLN A 55 -5.56 -6.24 11.67
CA GLN A 55 -5.10 -6.40 13.05
C GLN A 55 -3.58 -6.22 13.20
N SER A 56 -2.78 -6.69 12.23
CA SER A 56 -1.33 -6.49 12.27
C SER A 56 -0.94 -5.02 12.22
N PHE A 57 -1.61 -4.20 11.40
CA PHE A 57 -1.40 -2.76 11.38
C PHE A 57 -1.82 -2.12 12.71
N TYR A 58 -2.97 -2.52 13.25
CA TYR A 58 -3.44 -1.99 14.52
C TYR A 58 -2.46 -2.25 15.66
N ASP A 59 -1.87 -3.44 15.72
CA ASP A 59 -0.91 -3.80 16.75
C ASP A 59 0.46 -3.14 16.55
N GLU A 60 1.00 -3.15 15.33
CA GLU A 60 2.35 -2.64 15.04
C GLU A 60 2.42 -1.11 15.10
N LEU A 61 1.41 -0.42 14.56
CA LEU A 61 1.42 1.05 14.46
C LEU A 61 0.99 1.75 15.76
N ALA A 62 0.44 1.01 16.73
CA ALA A 62 -0.02 1.58 18.00
C ALA A 62 1.13 2.18 18.85
N ALA A 63 2.36 1.71 18.67
CA ALA A 63 3.52 2.23 19.40
C ALA A 63 4.01 3.59 18.87
N ASP A 64 3.80 3.87 17.58
CA ASP A 64 4.37 5.02 16.88
C ASP A 64 3.32 6.08 16.49
N GLY A 65 2.09 5.95 16.95
CA GLY A 65 1.02 6.87 16.63
C GLY A 65 -0.30 6.58 17.33
N GLU A 66 -1.34 7.25 16.86
CA GLU A 66 -2.68 7.20 17.43
C GLU A 66 -3.69 6.75 16.38
N TRP A 67 -4.52 5.77 16.76
CA TRP A 67 -5.68 5.38 15.98
C TRP A 67 -6.89 6.26 16.30
N ILE A 68 -7.59 6.69 15.25
CA ILE A 68 -8.78 7.53 15.36
C ILE A 68 -9.89 6.91 14.50
N GLN A 69 -11.04 6.69 15.10
CA GLN A 69 -12.26 6.31 14.39
C GLN A 69 -12.93 7.58 13.85
N ILE A 70 -13.08 7.67 12.53
CA ILE A 70 -13.72 8.77 11.82
C ILE A 70 -14.85 8.24 10.94
N SER A 71 -15.78 9.11 10.53
CA SER A 71 -16.80 8.73 9.56
C SER A 71 -16.28 8.87 8.12
N LYS A 72 -16.85 8.12 7.18
CA LYS A 72 -16.50 8.23 5.75
C LYS A 72 -16.81 9.63 5.20
N GLU A 73 -17.81 10.31 5.77
CA GLU A 73 -18.15 11.70 5.46
C GLU A 73 -17.04 12.67 5.86
N GLU A 74 -16.32 12.43 6.96
CA GLU A 74 -15.17 13.28 7.34
C GLU A 74 -14.05 13.19 6.28
N ILE A 75 -13.80 12.00 5.73
CA ILE A 75 -12.83 11.81 4.64
C ILE A 75 -13.30 12.56 3.40
N ASN A 76 -14.58 12.45 3.05
CA ASN A 76 -15.15 13.19 1.93
C ASN A 76 -14.95 14.71 2.13
N GLU A 77 -15.30 15.24 3.29
CA GLU A 77 -15.18 16.68 3.62
C GLU A 77 -13.74 17.20 3.53
N ASP A 78 -12.76 16.40 3.96
CA ASP A 78 -11.33 16.72 3.80
C ASP A 78 -10.92 16.74 2.33
N LEU A 79 -11.47 15.84 1.51
CA LEU A 79 -11.07 15.66 0.12
C LEU A 79 -11.95 16.41 -0.90
N LEU A 80 -12.98 17.14 -0.46
CA LEU A 80 -13.85 17.96 -1.33
C LEU A 80 -13.15 19.24 -1.84
N GLU A 81 -12.14 19.76 -1.13
CA GLU A 81 -11.51 21.07 -1.41
C GLU A 81 -10.43 21.06 -2.52
N GLY A 82 -10.29 19.98 -3.31
CA GLY A 82 -9.39 20.02 -4.47
C GLY A 82 -10.00 20.83 -5.60
N GLU A 83 -9.30 21.84 -6.14
CA GLU A 83 -9.82 22.59 -7.29
C GLU A 83 -10.02 21.64 -8.49
N GLY A 84 -11.23 21.61 -9.06
CA GLY A 84 -11.44 21.16 -10.43
C GLY A 84 -12.39 19.98 -10.69
N GLN A 85 -13.00 19.32 -9.70
CA GLN A 85 -14.11 18.39 -9.99
C GLN A 85 -14.95 18.00 -8.76
N SER A 86 -16.28 18.06 -8.93
CA SER A 86 -17.25 17.38 -8.06
C SER A 86 -17.13 15.87 -8.28
N PHE A 87 -17.01 15.13 -7.19
CA PHE A 87 -17.00 13.66 -7.21
C PHE A 87 -18.29 13.19 -6.54
N SER A 88 -18.95 12.19 -7.13
CA SER A 88 -20.03 11.46 -6.45
C SER A 88 -19.45 10.81 -5.20
N GLY A 89 -19.70 11.43 -4.05
CA GLY A 89 -19.14 11.03 -2.77
C GLY A 89 -19.36 9.55 -2.48
N PHE A 90 -18.52 8.98 -1.63
CA PHE A 90 -18.84 7.73 -0.95
C PHE A 90 -20.12 7.96 -0.13
N MET A 91 -21.28 7.63 -0.70
CA MET A 91 -22.59 7.78 -0.06
C MET A 91 -23.01 6.44 0.53
N GLN A 92 -22.31 6.00 1.57
CA GLN A 92 -22.89 5.12 2.59
C GLN A 92 -22.45 5.64 3.96
N ASN A 93 -23.43 6.18 4.70
CA ASN A 93 -23.29 6.40 6.13
C ASN A 93 -23.19 5.00 6.77
N ASP A 94 -21.99 4.46 6.88
CA ASP A 94 -21.78 3.27 7.67
C ASP A 94 -21.72 3.64 9.13
N ASP A 95 -22.61 3.00 9.88
CA ASP A 95 -22.86 3.20 11.29
C ASP A 95 -21.62 3.06 12.18
N GLU A 96 -20.56 2.44 11.67
CA GLU A 96 -19.36 2.04 12.39
C GLU A 96 -18.10 2.88 12.05
N GLY A 97 -18.12 3.74 11.02
CA GLY A 97 -16.93 4.52 10.63
C GLY A 97 -15.71 3.67 10.23
N VAL A 98 -14.56 4.32 10.04
CA VAL A 98 -13.27 3.67 9.72
C VAL A 98 -12.17 4.11 10.67
N PHE A 99 -11.11 3.31 10.78
CA PHE A 99 -9.94 3.63 11.60
C PHE A 99 -8.81 4.18 10.76
N ILE A 100 -8.36 5.39 11.12
CA ILE A 100 -7.23 6.08 10.51
C ILE A 100 -6.10 6.17 11.53
N TRP A 101 -4.87 6.23 11.04
CA TRP A 101 -3.69 6.34 11.87
C TRP A 101 -3.05 7.73 11.73
N LYS A 102 -2.76 8.35 12.85
CA LYS A 102 -1.98 9.58 12.95
C LYS A 102 -0.61 9.26 13.56
N PRO A 103 0.50 9.38 12.82
CA PRO A 103 1.82 9.13 13.38
C PRO A 103 2.15 10.14 14.49
N ALA A 104 2.87 9.73 15.52
CA ALA A 104 3.28 10.62 16.61
C ALA A 104 4.21 11.75 16.13
N ILE A 105 4.98 11.52 15.06
CA ILE A 105 5.86 12.53 14.45
C ILE A 105 5.08 13.68 13.79
N ASN A 106 3.79 13.51 13.50
CA ASN A 106 2.92 14.58 12.99
C ASN A 106 2.85 15.82 13.91
N LYS A 107 3.26 15.70 15.19
CA LYS A 107 3.42 16.87 16.09
C LYS A 107 4.44 17.90 15.61
N ASP A 108 5.37 17.48 14.74
CA ASP A 108 6.28 18.36 14.02
C ASP A 108 5.54 18.92 12.80
N ALA A 109 5.26 20.23 12.83
CA ALA A 109 4.44 20.89 11.80
C ALA A 109 5.05 20.81 10.39
N ASP A 110 6.37 20.60 10.28
CA ASP A 110 7.06 20.49 9.00
C ASP A 110 7.08 19.05 8.48
N TRP A 111 6.70 18.07 9.30
CA TRP A 111 6.75 16.66 8.94
C TRP A 111 5.68 16.29 7.90
N HIS A 112 6.10 15.56 6.87
CA HIS A 112 5.22 15.05 5.81
C HIS A 112 5.55 13.58 5.47
N PRO A 113 4.59 12.81 4.95
CA PRO A 113 4.86 11.51 4.36
C PRO A 113 5.97 11.61 3.29
N PHE A 114 6.80 10.58 3.17
CA PHE A 114 7.88 10.50 2.18
C PHE A 114 8.93 11.64 2.29
N THR A 115 9.37 11.98 3.52
CA THR A 115 10.40 13.03 3.76
C THR A 115 11.59 12.58 4.63
N ASN A 116 11.63 11.30 5.01
CA ASN A 116 12.71 10.71 5.80
C ASN A 116 13.00 9.27 5.33
N GLY A 117 13.99 9.14 4.45
CA GLY A 117 14.33 7.92 3.76
C GLY A 117 14.97 8.22 2.41
N LYS A 118 14.89 7.30 1.45
CA LYS A 118 15.42 7.50 0.11
C LYS A 118 14.61 6.79 -0.97
N TRP A 119 14.64 7.32 -2.18
CA TRP A 119 14.08 6.66 -3.36
C TRP A 119 15.10 5.65 -3.91
N VAL A 120 14.65 4.41 -4.10
CA VAL A 120 15.48 3.33 -4.63
C VAL A 120 14.83 2.79 -5.90
N TYR A 121 15.58 2.77 -6.99
CA TYR A 121 15.08 2.22 -8.24
C TYR A 121 15.08 0.68 -8.20
N THR A 122 13.93 0.08 -8.49
CA THR A 122 13.72 -1.36 -8.41
C THR A 122 13.02 -1.91 -9.64
N ASN A 123 12.93 -3.24 -9.74
CA ASN A 123 12.13 -3.93 -10.74
C ASN A 123 10.62 -3.63 -10.69
N GLN A 124 10.15 -2.88 -9.68
CA GLN A 124 8.78 -2.35 -9.59
C GLN A 124 8.71 -0.81 -9.71
N GLY A 125 9.80 -0.15 -10.11
CA GLY A 125 9.92 1.30 -10.18
C GLY A 125 10.53 1.90 -8.90
N TRP A 126 10.19 3.16 -8.59
CA TRP A 126 10.76 3.86 -7.44
C TRP A 126 10.11 3.40 -6.13
N LEU A 127 10.87 2.63 -5.37
CA LEU A 127 10.54 2.20 -4.00
C LEU A 127 10.94 3.29 -3.02
N TRP A 128 10.03 3.62 -2.10
CA TRP A 128 10.39 4.46 -0.95
C TRP A 128 11.00 3.62 0.17
N ALA A 129 12.31 3.72 0.40
CA ALA A 129 12.99 3.07 1.52
C ALA A 129 13.02 4.01 2.72
N SER A 130 12.08 3.86 3.65
CA SER A 130 11.96 4.74 4.82
C SER A 130 12.87 4.38 5.98
N ASP A 131 13.32 5.42 6.70
CA ASP A 131 13.98 5.29 8.00
C ASP A 131 13.02 5.08 9.18
N TYR A 132 11.71 5.18 8.98
CA TYR A 132 10.74 4.90 10.03
C TYR A 132 10.46 3.39 10.15
N LYS A 133 10.39 2.88 11.39
CA LYS A 133 10.09 1.47 11.66
C LYS A 133 8.70 1.06 11.14
N TRP A 134 7.73 1.95 11.22
CA TRP A 134 6.38 1.76 10.68
C TRP A 134 6.29 1.93 9.15
N GLY A 135 7.36 2.38 8.50
CA GLY A 135 7.35 2.77 7.08
C GLY A 135 7.03 1.62 6.13
N TRP A 136 7.36 0.38 6.51
CA TRP A 136 7.01 -0.82 5.73
C TRP A 136 5.50 -0.93 5.48
N ALA A 137 4.68 -0.48 6.44
CA ALA A 137 3.23 -0.52 6.34
C ALA A 137 2.73 0.72 5.62
N ALA A 138 2.86 1.88 6.27
CA ALA A 138 2.12 3.07 5.85
C ALA A 138 2.64 3.72 4.55
N TYR A 139 3.83 3.35 4.04
CA TYR A 139 4.29 3.85 2.73
C TYR A 139 4.03 2.91 1.55
N HIS A 140 3.80 1.63 1.82
CA HIS A 140 3.60 0.63 0.76
C HIS A 140 2.14 0.15 0.67
N TYR A 141 1.33 0.45 1.68
CA TYR A 141 -0.09 0.12 1.75
C TYR A 141 -0.94 1.36 2.03
N GLY A 142 -2.23 1.28 1.73
CA GLY A 142 -3.20 2.32 2.10
C GLY A 142 -2.97 3.66 1.40
N ARG A 143 -3.52 4.73 1.97
CA ARG A 143 -3.44 6.09 1.41
C ARG A 143 -3.26 7.16 2.49
N TRP A 144 -2.49 8.19 2.16
CA TRP A 144 -2.29 9.36 3.02
C TRP A 144 -3.11 10.54 2.54
N TRP A 145 -3.57 11.38 3.46
CA TRP A 145 -4.04 12.73 3.16
C TRP A 145 -3.78 13.67 4.33
N ASN A 146 -3.82 14.96 4.04
CA ASN A 146 -3.69 16.00 5.04
C ASN A 146 -5.09 16.41 5.54
N SER A 147 -5.51 15.80 6.66
CA SER A 147 -6.81 16.07 7.28
C SER A 147 -6.83 17.45 7.93
N LYS A 148 -7.94 18.19 7.76
CA LYS A 148 -8.11 19.52 8.39
C LYS A 148 -8.04 19.46 9.91
N ASN A 149 -8.51 18.36 10.50
CA ASN A 149 -8.62 18.20 11.95
C ASN A 149 -7.40 17.54 12.58
N TYR A 150 -6.66 16.74 11.81
CA TYR A 150 -5.64 15.84 12.37
C TYR A 150 -4.25 15.99 11.75
N GLY A 151 -4.09 16.80 10.69
CA GLY A 151 -2.89 16.85 9.86
C GLY A 151 -2.76 15.60 8.98
N TRP A 152 -1.54 15.21 8.64
CA TRP A 152 -1.26 13.98 7.90
C TRP A 152 -1.74 12.71 8.62
N VAL A 153 -2.69 12.03 8.00
CA VAL A 153 -3.26 10.78 8.48
C VAL A 153 -3.27 9.73 7.37
N TRP A 154 -3.27 8.47 7.79
CA TRP A 154 -3.20 7.33 6.91
C TRP A 154 -4.42 6.43 7.08
N LEU A 155 -5.03 6.03 5.96
CA LEU A 155 -6.08 5.03 5.89
C LEU A 155 -5.45 3.70 5.45
N PRO A 156 -5.62 2.61 6.21
CA PRO A 156 -5.18 1.29 5.81
C PRO A 156 -5.68 0.85 4.43
N GLY A 157 -4.88 0.04 3.75
CA GLY A 157 -5.24 -0.70 2.54
C GLY A 157 -4.42 -1.98 2.50
N TYR A 158 -4.81 -2.96 1.69
CA TYR A 158 -4.18 -4.30 1.69
C TYR A 158 -3.35 -4.60 0.46
N VAL A 159 -3.36 -3.70 -0.53
CA VAL A 159 -2.56 -3.85 -1.74
C VAL A 159 -1.21 -3.16 -1.56
N TRP A 160 -0.15 -3.93 -1.79
CA TRP A 160 1.22 -3.46 -1.69
C TRP A 160 1.66 -2.78 -3.00
N ALA A 161 2.31 -1.63 -2.91
CA ALA A 161 3.01 -0.97 -4.02
C ALA A 161 4.36 -0.38 -3.54
N PRO A 162 5.33 -0.15 -4.44
CA PRO A 162 6.62 0.44 -4.07
C PRO A 162 6.46 1.84 -3.47
N ALA A 163 5.49 2.61 -3.96
CA ALA A 163 4.98 3.83 -3.33
C ALA A 163 3.65 4.24 -3.96
N TRP A 164 2.71 4.70 -3.12
CA TRP A 164 1.45 5.29 -3.56
C TRP A 164 1.58 6.82 -3.67
N VAL A 165 2.31 7.29 -4.68
CA VAL A 165 2.56 8.72 -4.94
C VAL A 165 2.28 9.11 -6.39
N SER A 166 1.90 10.37 -6.59
CA SER A 166 1.94 11.05 -7.89
C SER A 166 3.20 11.90 -7.97
N TRP A 167 3.77 12.01 -9.17
CA TRP A 167 5.01 12.73 -9.43
C TRP A 167 4.78 14.06 -10.14
N ARG A 168 5.73 14.98 -9.96
CA ARG A 168 5.92 16.21 -10.72
C ARG A 168 7.38 16.27 -11.15
N ILE A 169 7.62 16.45 -12.44
CA ILE A 169 8.97 16.38 -13.01
C ILE A 169 9.22 17.62 -13.87
N SER A 170 10.32 18.32 -13.59
CA SER A 170 10.89 19.35 -14.47
C SER A 170 12.34 19.02 -14.79
N ASP A 171 13.03 19.90 -15.50
CA ASP A 171 14.45 19.71 -15.85
C ASP A 171 15.35 19.66 -14.60
N GLU A 172 15.04 20.48 -13.59
CA GLU A 172 15.88 20.67 -12.40
C GLU A 172 15.29 20.06 -11.12
N HIS A 173 14.00 19.73 -11.09
CA HIS A 173 13.31 19.33 -9.87
C HIS A 173 12.47 18.08 -10.05
N ILE A 174 12.42 17.28 -8.99
CA ILE A 174 11.48 16.17 -8.85
C ILE A 174 10.66 16.42 -7.60
N GLY A 175 9.34 16.29 -7.74
CA GLY A 175 8.42 16.34 -6.63
C GLY A 175 7.46 15.16 -6.61
N TRP A 176 6.93 14.90 -5.43
CA TRP A 176 5.95 13.85 -5.21
C TRP A 176 4.89 14.30 -4.20
N VAL A 177 3.74 13.67 -4.29
CA VAL A 177 2.67 13.80 -3.30
C VAL A 177 2.00 12.44 -3.09
N PRO A 178 1.66 12.06 -1.86
CA PRO A 178 0.90 10.83 -1.63
C PRO A 178 -0.45 10.85 -2.34
N LEU A 179 -0.85 9.68 -2.82
CA LEU A 179 -2.19 9.46 -3.31
C LEU A 179 -3.18 9.46 -2.14
N SER A 180 -4.28 10.18 -2.31
CA SER A 180 -5.36 10.27 -1.31
C SER A 180 -6.26 9.04 -1.35
N PRO A 181 -7.15 8.85 -0.37
CA PRO A 181 -8.22 7.84 -0.42
C PRO A 181 -9.16 7.92 -1.64
N LYS A 182 -9.09 8.99 -2.46
CA LYS A 182 -9.80 9.08 -3.74
C LYS A 182 -9.11 8.32 -4.88
N ALA A 183 -7.86 7.91 -4.70
CA ALA A 183 -7.11 7.14 -5.69
C ALA A 183 -7.57 5.68 -5.69
N LYS A 184 -8.70 5.45 -6.35
CA LYS A 184 -9.29 4.12 -6.55
C LYS A 184 -8.53 3.37 -7.61
N TRP A 185 -8.29 2.09 -7.35
CA TRP A 185 -7.76 1.20 -8.34
C TRP A 185 -8.79 0.92 -9.44
N LYS A 186 -8.35 0.86 -10.69
CA LYS A 186 -9.14 0.34 -11.81
C LYS A 186 -8.42 -0.90 -12.38
N PRO A 187 -9.03 -2.09 -12.42
CA PRO A 187 -8.38 -3.29 -12.93
C PRO A 187 -7.78 -3.13 -14.33
N GLU A 188 -8.45 -2.40 -15.21
CA GLU A 188 -8.07 -2.19 -16.61
C GLU A 188 -6.89 -1.21 -16.78
N ASP A 189 -6.93 -0.07 -16.07
CA ASP A 189 -6.03 1.06 -16.31
C ASP A 189 -4.98 1.24 -15.20
N GLY A 190 -5.26 0.72 -14.01
CA GLY A 190 -4.60 1.09 -12.77
C GLY A 190 -5.00 2.50 -12.30
N ILE A 191 -4.03 3.24 -11.75
CA ILE A 191 -4.21 4.64 -11.34
C ILE A 191 -3.34 5.52 -12.22
N THR A 192 -3.97 6.37 -13.03
CA THR A 192 -3.30 7.19 -14.03
C THR A 192 -3.63 8.67 -13.87
N THR A 193 -2.89 9.54 -14.55
CA THR A 193 -3.24 10.96 -14.63
C THR A 193 -4.65 11.18 -15.20
N ASP A 194 -5.12 10.32 -16.10
CA ASP A 194 -6.41 10.47 -16.78
C ASP A 194 -7.59 10.11 -15.89
N ASN A 195 -7.42 9.10 -15.03
CA ASN A 195 -8.47 8.59 -14.16
C ASN A 195 -8.40 9.10 -12.70
N TYR A 196 -7.32 9.79 -12.32
CA TYR A 196 -7.15 10.41 -10.99
C TYR A 196 -6.85 11.92 -11.07
N ASN A 197 -7.91 12.70 -10.88
CA ASN A 197 -7.90 14.16 -11.00
C ASN A 197 -7.94 14.93 -9.68
N TYR A 198 -7.69 14.27 -8.53
CA TYR A 198 -7.61 14.99 -7.26
C TYR A 198 -6.42 15.97 -7.28
N LYS A 199 -6.70 17.23 -6.91
CA LYS A 199 -5.70 18.29 -6.79
C LYS A 199 -5.32 18.47 -5.33
N ASN A 200 -4.14 17.96 -4.96
CA ASN A 200 -3.54 18.19 -3.66
C ASN A 200 -3.22 19.68 -3.46
N LYS A 201 -3.17 20.14 -2.20
CA LYS A 201 -2.73 21.50 -1.87
C LYS A 201 -1.26 21.66 -2.27
N GLU A 202 -0.86 22.88 -2.65
CA GLU A 202 0.54 23.15 -3.02
C GLU A 202 1.50 22.75 -1.90
N ALA A 203 1.14 23.04 -0.65
CA ALA A 203 1.91 22.69 0.53
C ALA A 203 2.04 21.18 0.78
N ASP A 204 1.19 20.33 0.18
CA ASP A 204 1.27 18.88 0.37
C ASP A 204 2.40 18.25 -0.47
N TRP A 205 2.81 18.92 -1.55
CA TRP A 205 3.90 18.44 -2.39
C TRP A 205 5.25 18.57 -1.69
N VAL A 206 6.10 17.57 -1.91
CA VAL A 206 7.52 17.60 -1.53
C VAL A 206 8.33 17.71 -2.81
N PHE A 207 9.28 18.62 -2.85
CA PHE A 207 10.20 18.79 -3.97
C PHE A 207 11.65 18.74 -3.49
N VAL A 208 12.51 18.20 -4.35
CA VAL A 208 13.97 18.22 -4.20
C VAL A 208 14.58 18.59 -5.55
N LYS A 209 15.86 18.99 -5.53
CA LYS A 209 16.63 19.08 -6.78
C LYS A 209 16.75 17.69 -7.38
N LYS A 210 16.71 17.59 -8.71
CA LYS A 210 16.90 16.32 -9.42
C LYS A 210 18.24 15.67 -9.06
N SER A 211 19.26 16.49 -8.77
CA SER A 211 20.57 16.05 -8.26
C SER A 211 20.55 15.35 -6.90
N ASP A 212 19.51 15.56 -6.09
CA ASP A 212 19.38 15.03 -4.73
C ASP A 212 18.39 13.87 -4.63
N PHE A 213 17.71 13.51 -5.72
CA PHE A 213 16.54 12.64 -5.71
C PHE A 213 16.80 11.21 -5.24
N ASP A 214 17.89 10.60 -5.67
CA ASP A 214 18.34 9.26 -5.31
C ASP A 214 19.37 9.27 -4.15
N ASN A 215 19.47 10.38 -3.41
CA ASN A 215 20.19 10.48 -2.14
C ASN A 215 19.23 10.31 -0.95
N ASP A 216 19.77 10.37 0.26
CA ASP A 216 18.95 10.48 1.47
C ASP A 216 18.14 11.77 1.45
N ILE A 217 16.83 11.63 1.53
CA ILE A 217 15.87 12.72 1.61
C ILE A 217 15.65 13.07 3.07
N THR A 218 15.98 14.31 3.41
CA THR A 218 15.86 14.87 4.75
C THR A 218 15.31 16.29 4.66
N LYS A 219 15.03 16.92 5.79
CA LYS A 219 14.64 18.34 5.82
C LYS A 219 15.67 19.27 5.16
N ALA A 220 16.95 18.88 5.06
CA ALA A 220 18.03 19.73 4.56
C ALA A 220 18.02 19.89 3.03
N ASN A 221 17.55 18.88 2.29
CA ASN A 221 17.52 18.91 0.81
C ASN A 221 16.09 19.00 0.24
N ILE A 222 15.06 19.01 1.10
CA ILE A 222 13.71 19.38 0.71
C ILE A 222 13.64 20.89 0.46
N ILE A 223 13.08 21.26 -0.68
CA ILE A 223 12.89 22.65 -1.08
C ILE A 223 11.79 23.29 -0.22
N ASP A 224 11.97 24.55 0.14
CA ASP A 224 10.97 25.32 0.89
C ASP A 224 9.63 25.30 0.15
N ARG A 225 8.59 24.84 0.87
CA ARG A 225 7.22 24.68 0.36
C ARG A 225 6.61 25.97 -0.18
N LYS A 226 7.11 27.15 0.23
CA LYS A 226 6.69 28.44 -0.36
C LYS A 226 6.94 28.51 -1.87
N GLN A 227 7.87 27.71 -2.39
CA GLN A 227 8.19 27.61 -3.81
C GLN A 227 7.31 26.62 -4.57
N ASN A 228 6.52 25.78 -3.87
CA ASN A 228 5.76 24.69 -4.48
C ASN A 228 4.79 25.18 -5.57
N LYS A 229 4.19 26.36 -5.40
CA LYS A 229 3.30 26.95 -6.42
C LYS A 229 3.96 27.02 -7.79
N GLU A 230 5.16 27.59 -7.84
CA GLU A 230 5.90 27.78 -9.09
C GLU A 230 6.48 26.46 -9.60
N LEU A 231 6.97 25.60 -8.69
CA LEU A 231 7.48 24.28 -9.06
C LEU A 231 6.39 23.39 -9.68
N ILE A 232 5.17 23.40 -9.14
CA ILE A 232 4.01 22.67 -9.67
C ILE A 232 3.63 23.21 -11.04
N LYS A 233 3.63 24.53 -11.22
CA LYS A 233 3.31 25.18 -12.50
C LYS A 233 4.31 24.81 -13.60
N ASN A 234 5.59 24.73 -13.27
CA ASN A 234 6.68 24.50 -14.22
C ASN A 234 7.11 23.03 -14.36
N SER A 235 6.25 22.08 -13.95
CA SER A 235 6.55 20.66 -14.02
C SER A 235 5.39 19.84 -14.57
N LYS A 236 5.72 18.74 -15.23
CA LYS A 236 4.75 17.78 -15.75
C LYS A 236 4.28 16.85 -14.63
N LYS A 237 2.97 16.69 -14.47
CA LYS A 237 2.39 15.66 -13.59
C LYS A 237 2.59 14.29 -14.26
N VAL A 238 3.13 13.33 -13.52
CA VAL A 238 3.27 11.93 -13.95
C VAL A 238 2.64 11.04 -12.88
N LEU A 239 1.67 10.25 -13.28
CA LEU A 239 1.05 9.23 -12.44
C LEU A 239 0.66 8.06 -13.34
N GLU A 240 1.28 6.92 -13.07
CA GLU A 240 1.01 5.67 -13.76
C GLU A 240 1.37 4.53 -12.82
N ILE A 241 0.40 4.13 -11.99
CA ILE A 241 0.51 2.95 -11.15
C ILE A 241 -0.26 1.84 -11.83
N LYS A 242 0.46 0.80 -12.27
CA LYS A 242 -0.09 -0.31 -13.06
C LYS A 242 0.26 -1.65 -12.45
N LYS A 243 -0.46 -2.70 -12.85
CA LYS A 243 -0.19 -4.09 -12.48
C LYS A 243 0.56 -4.75 -13.63
N GLU A 244 1.84 -5.04 -13.42
CA GLU A 244 2.70 -5.76 -14.35
C GLU A 244 3.08 -7.10 -13.73
N ASN A 245 2.84 -8.23 -14.41
CA ASN A 245 3.18 -9.57 -13.89
C ASN A 245 2.71 -9.81 -12.44
N SER A 246 1.46 -9.46 -12.15
CA SER A 246 0.84 -9.55 -10.81
C SER A 246 1.48 -8.67 -9.73
N ARG A 247 2.26 -7.66 -10.13
CA ARG A 247 2.96 -6.75 -9.23
C ARG A 247 2.56 -5.31 -9.52
N MET A 248 2.32 -4.54 -8.47
CA MET A 248 2.09 -3.10 -8.57
C MET A 248 3.40 -2.40 -8.90
N VAL A 249 3.39 -1.53 -9.90
CA VAL A 249 4.55 -0.82 -10.41
C VAL A 249 4.26 0.67 -10.43
N ASN A 250 5.21 1.47 -9.95
CA ASN A 250 5.17 2.94 -10.05
C ASN A 250 6.53 3.42 -10.59
N ARG A 251 6.61 3.55 -11.93
CA ARG A 251 7.88 3.89 -12.60
C ARG A 251 8.33 5.32 -12.36
N GLY A 252 7.41 6.25 -12.15
CA GLY A 252 7.70 7.65 -11.82
C GLY A 252 8.66 8.32 -12.81
N PRO A 253 9.65 9.09 -12.33
CA PRO A 253 10.68 9.69 -13.19
C PRO A 253 11.53 8.65 -13.93
N ASP A 254 11.89 8.95 -15.18
CA ASP A 254 12.78 8.08 -15.95
C ASP A 254 14.16 8.01 -15.28
N VAL A 255 14.60 6.80 -14.95
CA VAL A 255 15.89 6.55 -14.32
C VAL A 255 17.04 6.99 -15.22
N ASN A 256 16.93 6.86 -16.54
CA ASN A 256 17.98 7.24 -17.47
C ASN A 256 18.16 8.76 -17.53
N ASP A 257 17.07 9.51 -17.42
CA ASP A 257 17.13 10.98 -17.33
C ASP A 257 17.83 11.42 -16.03
N ILE A 258 17.56 10.73 -14.92
CA ILE A 258 18.25 11.00 -13.64
C ILE A 258 19.73 10.63 -13.75
N LYS A 259 20.08 9.47 -14.31
CA LYS A 259 21.50 9.09 -14.54
C LYS A 259 22.23 10.12 -15.38
N LYS A 260 21.61 10.57 -16.48
CA LYS A 260 22.18 11.58 -17.38
C LYS A 260 22.38 12.92 -16.68
N HIS A 261 21.42 13.36 -15.87
CA HIS A 261 21.50 14.62 -15.13
C HIS A 261 22.51 14.58 -13.98
N THR A 262 22.62 13.45 -13.28
CA THR A 262 23.47 13.32 -12.09
C THR A 262 24.87 12.76 -12.35
N GLY A 263 25.08 12.10 -13.49
CA GLY A 263 26.29 11.33 -13.79
C GLY A 263 26.45 10.06 -12.96
N ARG A 264 25.47 9.70 -12.12
CA ARG A 264 25.54 8.54 -11.21
C ARG A 264 24.98 7.29 -11.87
N ASP A 265 25.59 6.14 -11.59
CA ASP A 265 25.07 4.85 -12.04
C ASP A 265 24.02 4.31 -11.07
N ILE A 266 22.75 4.53 -11.40
CA ILE A 266 21.60 4.01 -10.64
C ILE A 266 21.24 2.61 -11.12
N LYS A 267 21.65 1.58 -10.38
CA LYS A 267 21.33 0.18 -10.73
C LYS A 267 19.94 -0.21 -10.26
N GLU A 268 19.19 -0.87 -11.14
CA GLU A 268 17.92 -1.51 -10.76
C GLU A 268 18.18 -2.59 -9.72
N LYS A 269 17.41 -2.58 -8.63
CA LYS A 269 17.45 -3.59 -7.57
C LYS A 269 16.23 -4.49 -7.60
N ILE A 270 16.39 -5.73 -7.17
CA ILE A 270 15.30 -6.69 -7.02
C ILE A 270 14.68 -6.54 -5.62
N ILE A 271 13.36 -6.42 -5.54
CA ILE A 271 12.67 -6.47 -4.26
C ILE A 271 12.62 -7.92 -3.74
N ASP A 272 13.13 -8.12 -2.53
CA ASP A 272 13.19 -9.40 -1.83
C ASP A 272 12.33 -9.32 -0.55
N TYR A 273 11.15 -9.94 -0.59
CA TYR A 273 10.20 -9.89 0.52
C TYR A 273 10.64 -10.81 1.66
N LYS A 274 10.73 -10.26 2.87
CA LYS A 274 11.10 -10.98 4.10
C LYS A 274 9.95 -11.04 5.09
N TYR A 275 10.01 -12.02 6.00
CA TYR A 275 9.03 -12.18 7.09
C TYR A 275 9.31 -11.31 8.31
N GLN A 276 10.49 -10.68 8.40
CA GLN A 276 10.84 -9.83 9.55
C GLN A 276 10.42 -8.38 9.32
N ARG A 277 9.65 -7.81 10.25
CA ARG A 277 9.19 -6.42 10.27
C ARG A 277 10.30 -5.43 10.66
N ASN A 278 11.32 -5.35 9.82
CA ASN A 278 12.47 -4.45 9.99
C ASN A 278 12.42 -3.29 8.98
N LYS A 279 13.24 -2.26 9.21
CA LYS A 279 13.50 -1.23 8.20
C LYS A 279 13.99 -1.88 6.90
N PRO A 280 13.68 -1.30 5.72
CA PRO A 280 14.22 -1.79 4.47
C PRO A 280 15.75 -1.87 4.52
N SER A 281 16.31 -3.00 4.10
CA SER A 281 17.75 -3.18 3.97
C SER A 281 18.10 -3.11 2.49
N ILE A 282 18.94 -2.13 2.12
CA ILE A 282 19.35 -1.90 0.73
C ILE A 282 20.71 -2.58 0.53
N GLY A 283 20.73 -3.66 -0.23
CA GLY A 283 21.95 -4.32 -0.66
C GLY A 283 22.43 -3.76 -2.01
N ILE A 284 23.48 -4.38 -2.56
CA ILE A 284 24.02 -3.99 -3.87
C ILE A 284 23.02 -4.27 -5.01
N ASN A 285 22.37 -5.43 -5.00
CA ASN A 285 21.47 -5.88 -6.06
C ASN A 285 20.01 -5.97 -5.63
N ASP A 286 19.73 -5.84 -4.33
CA ASP A 286 18.41 -6.12 -3.76
C ASP A 286 17.98 -5.06 -2.75
N VAL A 287 16.67 -4.99 -2.52
CA VAL A 287 16.08 -4.32 -1.35
C VAL A 287 15.22 -5.32 -0.60
N LYS A 288 15.59 -5.59 0.66
CA LYS A 288 14.87 -6.49 1.55
C LYS A 288 13.87 -5.72 2.38
N LEU A 289 12.60 -6.09 2.31
CA LEU A 289 11.54 -5.43 3.07
C LEU A 289 10.41 -6.39 3.44
N PHE A 290 9.66 -6.05 4.49
CA PHE A 290 8.53 -6.86 4.93
C PHE A 290 7.30 -6.65 4.05
N LYS A 291 6.61 -7.74 3.71
CA LYS A 291 5.31 -7.72 3.05
C LYS A 291 4.31 -8.48 3.91
N GLU A 292 3.21 -7.81 4.25
CA GLU A 292 2.15 -8.40 5.03
C GLU A 292 1.32 -9.39 4.19
N ASN A 293 0.85 -10.44 4.86
CA ASN A 293 -0.12 -11.37 4.31
C ASN A 293 -1.44 -11.26 5.09
N PHE A 294 -2.42 -10.58 4.51
CA PHE A 294 -3.67 -10.30 5.19
C PHE A 294 -4.61 -11.50 5.22
N LYS A 295 -5.27 -11.69 6.36
CA LYS A 295 -6.40 -12.61 6.48
C LYS A 295 -7.65 -11.96 5.89
N LYS A 296 -8.32 -12.66 4.96
CA LYS A 296 -9.66 -12.31 4.49
C LYS A 296 -10.72 -13.02 5.34
N TYR A 297 -11.83 -12.35 5.61
CA TYR A 297 -13.00 -12.85 6.32
C TYR A 297 -14.10 -13.21 5.32
N GLU A 298 -14.82 -14.30 5.62
CA GLU A 298 -16.02 -14.65 4.84
C GLU A 298 -17.17 -13.69 5.17
N LYS A 299 -17.89 -13.28 4.13
CA LYS A 299 -19.16 -12.56 4.25
C LYS A 299 -20.25 -13.60 4.51
N ASP A 300 -21.14 -13.35 5.46
CA ASP A 300 -22.29 -14.21 5.71
C ASP A 300 -23.31 -14.15 4.55
N ALA A 301 -24.38 -14.95 4.62
CA ALA A 301 -25.42 -14.99 3.60
C ALA A 301 -26.12 -13.63 3.34
N LYS A 302 -25.90 -12.63 4.21
CA LYS A 302 -26.42 -11.26 4.07
C LYS A 302 -25.33 -10.26 3.65
N GLY A 303 -24.14 -10.75 3.28
CA GLY A 303 -23.01 -9.93 2.86
C GLY A 303 -22.23 -9.29 4.03
N LYS A 304 -22.51 -9.67 5.29
CA LYS A 304 -21.91 -9.04 6.48
C LYS A 304 -20.71 -9.82 7.01
N VAL A 305 -19.69 -9.10 7.45
CA VAL A 305 -18.54 -9.65 8.19
C VAL A 305 -18.80 -9.55 9.69
N ASN A 306 -18.71 -10.67 10.42
CA ASN A 306 -19.12 -10.74 11.83
C ASN A 306 -18.00 -10.43 12.84
N ASN A 307 -16.73 -10.40 12.40
CA ASN A 307 -15.55 -10.15 13.26
C ASN A 307 -14.66 -9.05 12.67
N LEU A 308 -15.14 -7.81 12.69
CA LEU A 308 -14.33 -6.67 12.28
C LEU A 308 -13.26 -6.37 13.34
N ASP A 309 -12.01 -6.40 12.91
CA ASP A 309 -10.90 -5.99 13.75
C ASP A 309 -11.02 -4.52 14.12
N LYS A 310 -10.52 -4.18 15.29
CA LYS A 310 -10.41 -2.80 15.74
C LYS A 310 -9.12 -2.60 16.53
N PRO A 311 -8.55 -1.39 16.52
CA PRO A 311 -7.43 -1.08 17.39
C PRO A 311 -7.78 -1.31 18.86
N LYS A 312 -6.83 -1.85 19.64
CA LYS A 312 -6.97 -2.02 21.09
C LYS A 312 -7.24 -0.68 21.81
N LYS A 313 -6.63 0.40 21.31
CA LYS A 313 -6.81 1.76 21.79
C LYS A 313 -7.03 2.69 20.60
N TYR A 314 -8.07 3.51 20.66
CA TYR A 314 -8.36 4.53 19.66
C TYR A 314 -9.23 5.64 20.22
N LYS A 315 -9.15 6.83 19.61
CA LYS A 315 -10.09 7.94 19.86
C LYS A 315 -11.25 7.90 18.87
N LYS A 316 -12.40 8.43 19.26
CA LYS A 316 -13.51 8.69 18.34
C LYS A 316 -13.54 10.17 17.98
N SER A 317 -13.73 10.47 16.69
CA SER A 317 -13.98 11.84 16.23
C SER A 317 -15.22 12.44 16.89
N LEU A 318 -15.34 13.77 16.83
CA LEU A 318 -16.53 14.46 17.32
C LEU A 318 -17.78 14.00 16.56
N LYS A 319 -17.70 13.81 15.24
CA LYS A 319 -18.81 13.40 14.39
C LYS A 319 -19.29 11.99 14.72
N ILE A 320 -18.37 11.03 14.89
CA ILE A 320 -18.69 9.68 15.39
C ILE A 320 -19.40 9.75 16.75
N LYS A 321 -18.88 10.55 17.70
CA LYS A 321 -19.52 10.70 19.02
C LYS A 321 -20.94 11.26 18.91
N MET A 322 -21.18 12.26 18.05
CA MET A 322 -22.50 12.85 17.84
C MET A 322 -23.48 11.85 17.20
N MET A 323 -23.03 11.09 16.20
CA MET A 323 -23.85 10.06 15.55
C MET A 323 -24.29 8.98 16.53
N LEU A 324 -23.38 8.49 17.38
CA LEU A 324 -23.70 7.50 18.41
C LEU A 324 -24.70 8.04 19.45
N LYS A 325 -24.55 9.30 19.87
CA LYS A 325 -25.52 9.96 20.77
C LYS A 325 -26.92 10.06 20.15
N LYS A 326 -27.01 10.45 18.88
CA LYS A 326 -28.29 10.55 18.14
C LYS A 326 -28.99 9.19 18.09
N LYS A 327 -28.28 8.12 17.72
CA LYS A 327 -28.82 6.76 17.67
C LYS A 327 -29.29 6.25 19.02
N PHE A 328 -28.53 6.52 20.08
CA PHE A 328 -28.94 6.14 21.42
C PHE A 328 -30.29 6.77 21.81
N LYS A 329 -30.48 8.06 21.48
CA LYS A 329 -31.75 8.78 21.69
C LYS A 329 -32.89 8.17 20.87
N GLU A 330 -32.66 7.86 19.59
CA GLU A 330 -33.65 7.23 18.71
C GLU A 330 -34.08 5.84 19.20
N ARG A 331 -33.12 5.00 19.62
CA ARG A 331 -33.43 3.67 20.19
C ARG A 331 -34.22 3.77 21.48
N LYS A 332 -33.92 4.76 22.34
CA LYS A 332 -34.68 5.02 23.56
C LYS A 332 -36.11 5.42 23.23
N ASN A 333 -36.32 6.31 22.27
CA ASN A 333 -37.65 6.77 21.85
C ASN A 333 -38.48 5.62 21.24
N LYS A 334 -37.91 4.76 20.39
CA LYS A 334 -38.60 3.58 19.85
C LYS A 334 -39.04 2.59 20.94
N LYS A 335 -38.22 2.41 21.99
CA LYS A 335 -38.59 1.56 23.15
C LYS A 335 -39.72 2.15 23.99
N VAL A 336 -39.89 3.47 24.00
CA VAL A 336 -40.97 4.16 24.72
C VAL A 336 -42.28 4.14 23.92
N GLN A 337 -42.22 4.21 22.58
CA GLN A 337 -43.41 4.14 21.72
C GLN A 337 -43.99 2.72 21.55
N ASN A 338 -43.19 1.69 21.82
CA ASN A 338 -43.60 0.28 21.76
C ASN A 338 -44.01 -0.29 23.13
N LYS A 339 -44.15 0.57 24.14
CA LYS A 339 -44.73 0.27 25.46
C LYS A 339 -45.99 1.10 25.61
#